data_AF-A0AAP2RC59-F1
#
_entry.id   AF-A0AAP2RC59-F1
#
_cell.length_a   1.000
_cell.length_b   1.000
_cell.length_c   1.000
_cell.angle_alpha   90.00
_cell.angle_beta   90.00
_cell.angle_gamma   90.00
#
_symmetry.space_group_name_H-M   'P 1'
#
loop_
_entity.id
_entity.type
_entity.pdbx_description
1 polymer ?
#
loop_
_entity_poly.entity_id
_entity_poly.type
_entity_poly.pdbx_seq_one_letter_code
_entity_poly.pdbx_strand_id
1 'polypeptide(L)'
;MTIDKKKIVDTVRSIKLEEGKDGLIKIFGVYLTFMYTDFYNDFSYEFLFSAEKEIGEYAIESIEGLLIHAAQECGLETMNAVMQSQEWRSIVEPLISTSNDRVEAIVEIVNAFGWGNVHVKSLVPGEELTLIAYDSYEANGYLKEYGRSDRPRCYMLRGVAGSIMDLVYGDRPFPLNLETYQAVQTKCITMGDEYSEFYVTKV
;
A
#
# COMPACT_ATOMS: atom_id res chain seq x y z
N MET A 1 5.52 24.23 1.09
CA MET A 1 4.22 24.43 0.41
C MET A 1 3.49 23.11 0.54
N THR A 2 2.22 23.10 0.93
CA THR A 2 1.44 21.87 1.09
C THR A 2 0.71 21.60 -0.21
N ILE A 3 0.87 20.41 -0.81
CA ILE A 3 0.13 20.03 -2.02
C ILE A 3 -1.38 20.11 -1.78
N ASP A 4 -2.14 20.42 -2.84
CA ASP A 4 -3.60 20.36 -2.78
C ASP A 4 -4.07 18.90 -2.85
N LYS A 5 -4.00 18.21 -1.70
CA LYS A 5 -4.38 16.79 -1.53
C LYS A 5 -5.80 16.55 -2.01
N LYS A 6 -6.72 17.46 -1.69
CA LYS A 6 -8.12 17.36 -2.08
C LYS A 6 -8.28 17.39 -3.59
N LYS A 7 -7.56 18.26 -4.29
CA LYS A 7 -7.57 18.29 -5.76
C LYS A 7 -7.04 17.00 -6.37
N ILE A 8 -5.98 16.39 -5.81
CA ILE A 8 -5.48 15.09 -6.28
C ILE A 8 -6.56 14.02 -6.09
N VAL A 9 -7.08 13.87 -4.87
CA VAL A 9 -8.10 12.86 -4.54
C VAL A 9 -9.36 13.04 -5.38
N ASP A 10 -9.91 14.26 -5.43
CA ASP A 10 -11.13 14.55 -6.19
C ASP A 10 -10.92 14.30 -7.69
N THR A 11 -9.74 14.62 -8.23
CA THR A 11 -9.45 14.38 -9.64
C THR A 11 -9.29 12.89 -9.92
N VAL A 12 -8.52 12.16 -9.11
CA VAL A 12 -8.32 10.71 -9.29
C VAL A 12 -9.65 9.97 -9.12
N ARG A 13 -10.46 10.34 -8.12
CA ARG A 13 -11.81 9.79 -7.92
C ARG A 13 -12.79 10.15 -9.03
N SER A 14 -12.57 11.27 -9.73
CA SER A 14 -13.39 11.64 -10.89
C SER A 14 -13.10 10.79 -12.12
N ILE A 15 -11.95 10.11 -12.17
CA ILE A 15 -11.64 9.19 -13.26
C ILE A 15 -12.51 7.96 -13.08
N LYS A 16 -13.43 7.75 -14.02
CA LYS A 16 -14.26 6.56 -13.99
C LYS A 16 -13.41 5.35 -14.35
N LEU A 17 -13.37 4.40 -13.42
CA LEU A 17 -12.88 3.05 -13.65
C LEU A 17 -13.94 2.29 -14.47
N GLU A 18 -13.88 2.41 -15.79
CA GLU A 18 -14.79 1.72 -16.70
C GLU A 18 -14.09 0.52 -17.36
N GLU A 19 -14.83 -0.57 -17.49
CA GLU A 19 -14.41 -1.75 -18.22
C GLU A 19 -14.40 -1.44 -19.72
N GLY A 20 -13.26 -1.70 -20.37
CA GLY A 20 -13.15 -1.63 -21.82
C GLY A 20 -14.01 -2.69 -22.51
N LYS A 21 -14.21 -2.55 -23.83
CA LYS A 21 -14.94 -3.56 -24.63
C LYS A 21 -14.28 -4.94 -24.64
N ASP A 22 -13.01 -5.02 -24.24
CA ASP A 22 -12.23 -6.23 -24.11
C ASP A 22 -12.28 -6.84 -22.70
N GLY A 23 -13.08 -6.27 -21.79
CA GLY A 23 -13.25 -6.75 -20.44
C GLY A 23 -12.16 -6.29 -19.46
N LEU A 24 -11.32 -5.33 -19.87
CA LEU A 24 -10.17 -4.89 -19.10
C LEU A 24 -10.36 -3.46 -18.58
N ILE A 25 -10.01 -3.23 -17.31
CA ILE A 25 -9.91 -1.88 -16.75
C ILE A 25 -8.48 -1.39 -16.97
N LYS A 26 -8.31 -0.44 -17.90
CA LYS A 26 -7.00 0.12 -18.28
C LYS A 26 -6.95 1.59 -17.90
N ILE A 27 -6.14 1.93 -16.91
CA ILE A 27 -6.03 3.29 -16.41
C ILE A 27 -4.63 3.47 -15.81
N PHE A 28 -4.06 4.67 -15.87
CA PHE A 28 -2.74 4.96 -15.28
C PHE A 28 -1.62 4.02 -15.77
N GLY A 29 -1.72 3.49 -17.00
CA GLY A 29 -0.75 2.54 -17.54
C GLY A 29 -0.77 1.14 -16.90
N VAL A 30 -1.75 0.85 -16.03
CA VAL A 30 -1.92 -0.45 -15.37
C VAL A 30 -3.22 -1.13 -15.76
N TYR A 31 -3.27 -2.44 -15.54
CA TYR A 31 -4.49 -3.23 -15.59
C TYR A 31 -5.01 -3.42 -14.17
N LEU A 32 -6.23 -2.98 -13.91
CA LEU A 32 -6.85 -3.11 -12.60
C LEU A 32 -7.97 -4.15 -12.63
N THR A 33 -8.27 -4.68 -11.45
CA THR A 33 -9.43 -5.54 -11.22
C THR A 33 -10.19 -5.04 -10.00
N PHE A 34 -11.52 -5.08 -10.05
CA PHE A 34 -12.32 -4.90 -8.85
C PHE A 34 -12.34 -6.20 -8.07
N MET A 35 -11.66 -6.19 -6.93
CA MET A 35 -11.61 -7.32 -6.02
C MET A 35 -12.40 -7.01 -4.76
N TYR A 36 -13.27 -7.92 -4.34
CA TYR A 36 -13.92 -7.81 -3.04
C TYR A 36 -12.88 -7.94 -1.93
N THR A 37 -12.91 -7.02 -0.97
CA THR A 37 -11.98 -7.03 0.17
C THR A 37 -12.10 -8.30 0.98
N ASP A 38 -13.32 -8.81 1.16
CA ASP A 38 -13.58 -10.07 1.87
C ASP A 38 -12.86 -11.23 1.16
N PHE A 39 -12.95 -11.34 -0.17
CA PHE A 39 -12.25 -12.38 -0.92
C PHE A 39 -10.72 -12.31 -0.76
N TYR A 40 -10.14 -11.11 -0.84
CA TYR A 40 -8.69 -10.93 -0.65
C TYR A 40 -8.25 -11.30 0.77
N ASN A 41 -9.01 -10.85 1.77
CA ASN A 41 -8.72 -11.11 3.17
C ASN A 41 -8.83 -12.61 3.48
N ASP A 42 -9.91 -13.25 3.04
CA ASP A 42 -10.12 -14.69 3.20
C ASP A 42 -8.95 -15.46 2.58
N PHE A 43 -8.58 -15.14 1.33
CA PHE A 43 -7.43 -15.77 0.69
C PHE A 43 -6.14 -15.60 1.50
N SER A 44 -5.84 -14.37 1.94
CA SER A 44 -4.56 -14.05 2.59
C SER A 44 -4.45 -14.68 3.98
N TYR A 45 -5.52 -14.64 4.77
CA TYR A 45 -5.54 -15.19 6.11
C TYR A 45 -5.71 -16.71 6.11
N GLU A 46 -6.53 -17.28 5.22
CA GLU A 46 -6.60 -18.74 5.08
C GLU A 46 -5.28 -19.33 4.59
N PHE A 47 -4.53 -18.63 3.73
CA PHE A 47 -3.18 -19.06 3.35
C PHE A 47 -2.24 -19.11 4.57
N LEU A 48 -2.28 -18.08 5.41
CA LEU A 48 -1.50 -18.03 6.65
C LEU A 48 -1.88 -19.15 7.63
N PHE A 49 -3.16 -19.29 7.95
CA PHE A 49 -3.64 -20.28 8.92
C PHE A 49 -3.52 -21.72 8.41
N SER A 50 -3.68 -21.94 7.10
CA SER A 50 -3.42 -23.26 6.50
C SER A 50 -1.95 -23.62 6.62
N ALA A 51 -1.03 -22.69 6.38
CA ALA A 51 0.39 -22.95 6.54
C ALA A 51 0.76 -23.21 8.01
N GLU A 52 0.22 -22.44 8.96
CA GLU A 52 0.40 -22.69 10.39
C GLU A 52 -0.08 -24.09 10.79
N LYS A 53 -1.26 -24.49 10.30
CA LYS A 53 -1.84 -25.80 10.61
C LYS A 53 -1.04 -26.97 10.03
N GLU A 54 -0.59 -26.86 8.79
CA GLU A 54 0.05 -27.97 8.06
C GLU A 54 1.57 -28.07 8.35
N ILE A 55 2.21 -26.94 8.63
CA ILE A 55 3.68 -26.86 8.78
C ILE A 55 4.07 -26.52 10.23
N GLY A 56 3.27 -25.72 10.93
CA GLY A 56 3.53 -25.28 12.31
C GLY A 56 3.82 -23.79 12.43
N GLU A 57 3.99 -23.31 13.65
CA GLU A 57 4.14 -21.88 14.00
C GLU A 57 5.28 -21.18 13.25
N TYR A 58 6.37 -21.89 12.95
CA TYR A 58 7.51 -21.34 12.20
C TYR A 58 7.17 -20.96 10.74
N ALA A 59 6.05 -21.45 10.19
CA ALA A 59 5.58 -21.08 8.86
C ALA A 59 4.99 -19.66 8.84
N ILE A 60 4.46 -19.18 9.97
CA ILE A 60 3.78 -17.89 10.07
C ILE A 60 4.70 -16.78 9.55
N GLU A 61 5.91 -16.67 10.08
CA GLU A 61 6.85 -15.60 9.69
C GLU A 61 7.22 -15.66 8.20
N SER A 62 7.32 -16.87 7.65
CA SER A 62 7.59 -17.06 6.22
C SER A 62 6.42 -16.61 5.36
N ILE A 63 5.18 -16.96 5.73
CA ILE A 63 3.99 -16.54 4.97
C ILE A 63 3.74 -15.04 5.12
N GLU A 64 3.89 -14.48 6.32
CA GLU A 64 3.81 -13.04 6.53
C GLU A 64 4.82 -12.31 5.64
N GLY A 65 6.08 -12.78 5.62
CA GLY A 65 7.12 -12.25 4.75
C GLY A 65 6.76 -12.32 3.27
N LEU A 66 6.20 -13.44 2.80
CA LEU A 66 5.76 -13.60 1.41
C LEU A 66 4.63 -12.64 1.05
N LEU A 67 3.61 -12.48 1.91
CA LEU A 67 2.50 -11.56 1.69
C LEU A 67 2.98 -10.10 1.65
N ILE A 68 3.89 -9.73 2.54
CA ILE A 68 4.49 -8.38 2.58
C ILE A 68 5.34 -8.13 1.34
N HIS A 69 6.20 -9.08 0.96
CA HIS A 69 7.04 -8.98 -0.23
C HIS A 69 6.20 -8.82 -1.51
N ALA A 70 5.18 -9.68 -1.68
CA ALA A 70 4.26 -9.59 -2.81
C ALA A 70 3.54 -8.24 -2.88
N ALA A 71 3.14 -7.69 -1.73
CA ALA A 71 2.54 -6.36 -1.66
C ALA A 71 3.53 -5.24 -1.99
N GLN A 72 4.80 -5.36 -1.56
CA GLN A 72 5.83 -4.37 -1.85
C GLN A 72 6.20 -4.35 -3.34
N GLU A 73 6.36 -5.53 -3.96
CA GLU A 73 6.54 -5.66 -5.41
C GLU A 73 5.35 -5.06 -6.17
N CYS A 74 4.12 -5.45 -5.78
CA CYS A 74 2.89 -4.92 -6.37
C CYS A 74 2.80 -3.40 -6.26
N GLY A 75 3.09 -2.83 -5.08
CA GLY A 75 3.08 -1.40 -4.85
C GLY A 75 4.14 -0.67 -5.69
N LEU A 76 5.34 -1.22 -5.80
CA LEU A 76 6.43 -0.63 -6.58
C LEU A 76 6.10 -0.58 -8.07
N GLU A 77 5.69 -1.72 -8.64
CA GLU A 77 5.33 -1.86 -10.06
C GLU A 77 4.13 -0.97 -10.41
N THR A 78 3.07 -1.04 -9.61
CA THR A 78 1.83 -0.28 -9.83
C THR A 78 2.11 1.21 -9.80
N MET A 79 2.82 1.71 -8.77
CA MET A 79 3.05 3.14 -8.61
C MET A 79 4.07 3.67 -9.62
N ASN A 80 5.06 2.86 -10.02
CA ASN A 80 5.96 3.22 -11.11
C ASN A 80 5.20 3.41 -12.44
N ALA A 81 4.30 2.48 -12.79
CA ALA A 81 3.47 2.59 -13.98
C ALA A 81 2.52 3.81 -13.91
N VAL A 82 1.90 4.03 -12.74
CA VAL A 82 1.07 5.22 -12.48
C VAL A 82 1.88 6.50 -12.72
N MET A 83 3.09 6.62 -12.17
CA MET A 83 3.93 7.80 -12.33
C MET A 83 4.39 8.04 -13.78
N GLN A 84 4.45 6.98 -14.59
CA GLN A 84 4.81 7.10 -16.01
C GLN A 84 3.61 7.42 -16.92
N SER A 85 2.39 7.30 -16.41
CA SER A 85 1.15 7.51 -17.16
C SER A 85 0.90 8.96 -17.58
N GLN A 86 0.05 9.14 -18.60
CA GLN A 86 -0.34 10.47 -19.06
C GLN A 86 -1.18 11.20 -18.00
N GLU A 87 -2.00 10.47 -17.26
CA GLU A 87 -2.87 10.96 -16.21
C GLU A 87 -2.03 11.57 -15.07
N TRP A 88 -0.99 10.88 -14.62
CA TRP A 88 -0.06 11.42 -13.64
C TRP A 88 0.61 12.70 -14.15
N ARG A 89 1.19 12.68 -15.36
CA ARG A 89 1.88 13.84 -15.94
C ARG A 89 0.98 15.05 -16.11
N SER A 90 -0.29 14.83 -16.42
CA SER A 90 -1.24 15.92 -16.68
C SER A 90 -1.87 16.49 -15.42
N ILE A 91 -2.04 15.66 -14.38
CA ILE A 91 -2.86 15.99 -13.20
C ILE A 91 -1.99 16.16 -11.96
N VAL A 92 -1.12 15.18 -11.70
CA VAL A 92 -0.43 15.05 -10.41
C VAL A 92 0.95 15.70 -10.46
N GLU A 93 1.74 15.44 -11.50
CA GLU A 93 3.09 15.98 -11.66
C GLU A 93 3.15 17.52 -11.54
N PRO A 94 2.21 18.31 -12.10
CA PRO A 94 2.22 19.77 -11.95
C PRO A 94 2.02 20.27 -10.52
N LEU A 95 1.56 19.40 -9.60
CA LEU A 95 1.35 19.72 -8.18
C LEU A 95 2.56 19.36 -7.31
N ILE A 96 3.56 18.68 -7.87
CA ILE A 96 4.74 18.19 -7.15
C ILE A 96 5.89 19.19 -7.29
N SER A 97 6.41 19.69 -6.16
CA SER A 97 7.61 20.54 -6.12
C SER A 97 8.82 19.83 -5.51
N THR A 98 8.58 18.82 -4.67
CA THR A 98 9.60 18.10 -3.91
C THR A 98 9.36 16.59 -3.92
N SER A 99 10.36 15.80 -3.55
CA SER A 99 10.17 14.35 -3.35
C SER A 99 9.14 14.05 -2.25
N ASN A 100 9.00 14.92 -1.25
CA ASN A 100 8.00 14.76 -0.20
C ASN A 100 6.58 14.94 -0.74
N ASP A 101 6.38 15.91 -1.64
CA ASP A 101 5.11 16.09 -2.34
C ASP A 101 4.75 14.85 -3.17
N ARG A 102 5.77 14.17 -3.71
CA ARG A 102 5.57 12.91 -4.44
C ARG A 102 5.13 11.77 -3.53
N VAL A 103 5.72 11.62 -2.34
CA VAL A 103 5.25 10.64 -1.33
C VAL A 103 3.79 10.88 -1.00
N GLU A 104 3.45 12.11 -0.67
CA GLU A 104 2.07 12.51 -0.32
C GLU A 104 1.11 12.27 -1.49
N ALA A 105 1.50 12.58 -2.72
CA ALA A 105 0.68 12.30 -3.90
C ALA A 105 0.44 10.80 -4.12
N ILE A 106 1.46 9.95 -3.92
CA ILE A 106 1.30 8.49 -4.01
C ILE A 106 0.33 7.97 -2.94
N VAL A 107 0.41 8.49 -1.70
CA VAL A 107 -0.54 8.15 -0.63
C VAL A 107 -1.98 8.51 -1.03
N GLU A 108 -2.20 9.62 -1.73
CA GLU A 108 -3.53 9.93 -2.23
C GLU A 108 -4.01 8.99 -3.35
N ILE A 109 -3.11 8.44 -4.17
CA ILE A 109 -3.46 7.38 -5.12
C ILE A 109 -3.85 6.09 -4.39
N VAL A 110 -3.12 5.72 -3.34
CA VAL A 110 -3.45 4.58 -2.45
C VAL A 110 -4.87 4.74 -1.88
N ASN A 111 -5.20 5.93 -1.38
CA ASN A 111 -6.54 6.25 -0.89
C ASN A 111 -7.61 6.20 -1.99
N ALA A 112 -7.28 6.65 -3.21
CA ALA A 112 -8.19 6.62 -4.34
C ALA A 112 -8.46 5.19 -4.86
N PHE A 113 -7.48 4.30 -4.75
CA PHE A 113 -7.64 2.87 -5.05
C PHE A 113 -8.41 2.11 -3.97
N GLY A 114 -8.74 2.75 -2.84
CA GLY A 114 -9.52 2.14 -1.76
C GLY A 114 -8.72 1.16 -0.90
N TRP A 115 -7.39 1.31 -0.86
CA TRP A 115 -6.52 0.45 -0.06
C TRP A 115 -6.56 0.76 1.44
N GLY A 116 -7.11 1.92 1.80
CA GLY A 116 -7.40 2.36 3.16
C GLY A 116 -7.53 3.88 3.22
N ASN A 117 -7.70 4.40 4.44
CA ASN A 117 -7.63 5.81 4.77
C ASN A 117 -6.26 6.09 5.40
N VAL A 118 -5.28 6.26 4.51
CA VAL A 118 -3.85 6.34 4.81
C VAL A 118 -3.38 7.79 4.81
N HIS A 119 -2.53 8.14 5.77
CA HIS A 119 -1.92 9.46 5.88
C HIS A 119 -0.44 9.38 6.22
N VAL A 120 0.35 10.31 5.69
CA VAL A 120 1.72 10.55 6.15
C VAL A 120 1.66 11.21 7.53
N LYS A 121 2.16 10.51 8.54
CA LYS A 121 2.31 11.03 9.90
C LYS A 121 3.64 11.79 10.07
N SER A 122 4.72 11.25 9.52
CA SER A 122 6.04 11.91 9.47
C SER A 122 6.85 11.40 8.29
N LEU A 123 7.77 12.23 7.78
CA LEU A 123 8.69 11.90 6.70
C LEU A 123 10.01 12.66 6.90
N VAL A 124 11.11 11.91 7.00
CA VAL A 124 12.48 12.43 6.85
C VAL A 124 13.01 11.93 5.51
N PRO A 125 13.27 12.82 4.53
CA PRO A 125 13.54 12.43 3.15
C PRO A 125 14.69 11.43 3.01
N GLY A 126 14.42 10.27 2.42
CA GLY A 126 15.43 9.22 2.21
C GLY A 126 15.93 8.51 3.47
N GLU A 127 15.30 8.76 4.62
CA GLU A 127 15.68 8.13 5.90
C GLU A 127 14.53 7.32 6.48
N GLU A 128 13.41 7.98 6.79
CA GLU A 128 12.26 7.35 7.46
C GLU A 128 10.92 7.91 6.99
N LEU A 129 9.90 7.05 6.99
CA LEU A 129 8.51 7.42 6.73
C LEU A 129 7.62 6.73 7.77
N THR A 130 6.70 7.47 8.37
CA THR A 130 5.61 6.88 9.17
C THR A 130 4.29 7.13 8.48
N LEU A 131 3.58 6.05 8.14
CA LEU A 131 2.21 6.09 7.67
C LEU A 131 1.25 5.64 8.78
N ILE A 132 0.06 6.22 8.80
CA ILE A 132 -1.05 5.75 9.62
C ILE A 132 -2.24 5.42 8.75
N ALA A 133 -2.99 4.37 9.10
CA ALA A 133 -4.24 3.99 8.47
C ALA A 133 -5.35 3.91 9.53
N TYR A 134 -6.36 4.77 9.40
CA TYR A 134 -7.53 4.77 10.28
C TYR A 134 -8.57 3.71 9.88
N ASP A 135 -8.55 3.31 8.62
CA ASP A 135 -9.20 2.10 8.15
C ASP A 135 -8.24 1.33 7.25
N SER A 136 -8.18 0.02 7.47
CA SER A 136 -7.44 -0.92 6.65
C SER A 136 -8.39 -2.07 6.39
N TYR A 137 -8.62 -2.39 5.11
CA TYR A 137 -9.54 -3.47 4.79
C TYR A 137 -9.04 -4.81 5.35
N GLU A 138 -7.71 -5.00 5.48
CA GLU A 138 -7.08 -6.15 6.13
C GLU A 138 -7.42 -6.19 7.63
N ALA A 139 -7.14 -5.11 8.37
CA ALA A 139 -7.43 -5.09 9.80
C ALA A 139 -8.92 -5.24 10.10
N ASN A 140 -9.78 -4.56 9.34
CA ASN A 140 -11.22 -4.62 9.50
C ASN A 140 -11.77 -6.01 9.14
N GLY A 141 -11.27 -6.61 8.05
CA GLY A 141 -11.62 -7.97 7.65
C GLY A 141 -11.20 -8.99 8.69
N TYR A 142 -9.97 -8.89 9.19
CA TYR A 142 -9.47 -9.77 10.25
C TYR A 142 -10.31 -9.65 11.52
N LEU A 143 -10.60 -8.44 11.98
CA LEU A 143 -11.43 -8.21 13.18
C LEU A 143 -12.83 -8.80 13.03
N LYS A 144 -13.43 -8.67 11.83
CA LYS A 144 -14.76 -9.19 11.52
C LYS A 144 -14.80 -10.72 11.60
N GLU A 145 -13.78 -11.39 11.08
CA GLU A 145 -13.77 -12.85 10.95
C GLU A 145 -13.15 -13.56 12.15
N TYR A 146 -12.01 -13.08 12.64
CA TYR A 146 -11.18 -13.77 13.64
C TYR A 146 -11.10 -13.01 14.98
N GLY A 147 -11.54 -11.75 15.03
CA GLY A 147 -11.48 -10.93 16.23
C GLY A 147 -10.08 -10.35 16.48
N ARG A 148 -9.67 -10.29 17.76
CA ARG A 148 -8.40 -9.68 18.17
C ARG A 148 -7.20 -10.56 17.81
N SER A 149 -6.09 -9.93 17.46
CA SER A 149 -4.81 -10.57 17.21
C SER A 149 -3.76 -10.10 18.21
N ASP A 150 -2.80 -10.94 18.52
CA ASP A 150 -1.57 -10.60 19.24
C ASP A 150 -0.47 -10.06 18.32
N ARG A 151 -0.62 -10.25 17.00
CA ARG A 151 0.30 -9.82 15.95
C ARG A 151 -0.34 -8.81 14.99
N PRO A 152 0.45 -7.94 14.33
CA PRO A 152 -0.03 -7.08 13.26
C PRO A 152 -0.49 -7.90 12.04
N ARG A 153 -1.59 -7.49 11.38
CA ARG A 153 -2.25 -8.25 10.30
C ARG A 153 -2.44 -7.48 8.98
N CYS A 154 -1.87 -6.28 8.85
CA CYS A 154 -1.97 -5.49 7.62
C CYS A 154 -0.75 -5.72 6.72
N TYR A 155 -0.69 -6.88 6.08
CA TYR A 155 0.47 -7.30 5.29
C TYR A 155 0.61 -6.48 4.02
N MET A 156 -0.51 -6.18 3.35
CA MET A 156 -0.54 -5.40 2.12
C MET A 156 -0.05 -3.97 2.37
N LEU A 157 -0.68 -3.25 3.30
CA LEU A 157 -0.28 -1.86 3.58
C LEU A 157 1.14 -1.76 4.13
N ARG A 158 1.63 -2.79 4.83
CA ARG A 158 3.03 -2.87 5.26
C ARG A 158 3.99 -2.94 4.08
N GLY A 159 3.73 -3.80 3.09
CA GLY A 159 4.53 -3.88 1.87
C GLY A 159 4.47 -2.59 1.05
N VAL A 160 3.27 -2.04 0.84
CA VAL A 160 3.06 -0.79 0.10
C VAL A 160 3.76 0.39 0.77
N ALA A 161 3.80 0.45 2.11
CA ALA A 161 4.54 1.49 2.82
C ALA A 161 6.05 1.48 2.45
N GLY A 162 6.65 0.29 2.36
CA GLY A 162 8.03 0.12 1.89
C GLY A 162 8.21 0.56 0.44
N SER A 163 7.30 0.14 -0.45
CA SER A 163 7.40 0.41 -1.88
C SER A 163 7.35 1.90 -2.22
N ILE A 164 6.65 2.71 -1.42
CA ILE A 164 6.61 4.17 -1.59
C ILE A 164 8.01 4.77 -1.42
N MET A 165 8.75 4.34 -0.40
CA MET A 165 10.11 4.82 -0.15
C MET A 165 11.11 4.25 -1.18
N ASP A 166 10.95 2.97 -1.57
CA ASP A 166 11.73 2.39 -2.68
C ASP A 166 11.60 3.22 -3.95
N LEU A 167 10.37 3.60 -4.32
CA LEU A 167 10.09 4.31 -5.56
C LEU A 167 10.62 5.75 -5.55
N VAL A 168 10.51 6.45 -4.42
CA VAL A 168 10.85 7.87 -4.34
C VAL A 168 12.31 8.12 -3.98
N TYR A 169 12.89 7.28 -3.11
CA TYR A 169 14.22 7.48 -2.53
C TYR A 169 15.15 6.26 -2.69
N GLY A 170 14.76 5.25 -3.48
CA GLY A 170 15.64 4.15 -3.84
C GLY A 170 16.90 4.64 -4.56
N ASP A 171 18.04 4.07 -4.20
CA ASP A 171 19.36 4.40 -4.75
C ASP A 171 19.77 3.52 -5.93
N ARG A 172 19.03 2.45 -6.18
CA ARG A 172 19.20 1.54 -7.32
C ARG A 172 18.21 1.91 -8.44
N PRO A 173 18.52 1.60 -9.71
CA PRO A 173 17.56 1.81 -10.80
C PRO A 173 16.38 0.85 -10.67
N PHE A 174 15.19 1.28 -11.08
CA PHE A 174 14.02 0.40 -11.16
C PHE A 174 14.25 -0.80 -12.11
N PRO A 175 13.79 -2.03 -11.77
CA PRO A 175 13.10 -2.43 -10.53
C PRO A 175 14.04 -2.87 -9.40
N LEU A 176 15.36 -2.70 -9.58
CA LEU A 176 16.36 -3.12 -8.58
C LEU A 176 16.32 -2.28 -7.30
N ASN A 177 15.51 -1.23 -7.20
CA ASN A 177 15.26 -0.50 -5.96
C ASN A 177 14.28 -1.19 -5.01
N LEU A 178 13.67 -2.30 -5.40
CA LEU A 178 12.81 -3.10 -4.52
C LEU A 178 13.58 -3.50 -3.25
N GLU A 179 12.91 -3.35 -2.10
CA GLU A 179 13.45 -3.66 -0.77
C GLU A 179 14.72 -2.86 -0.41
N THR A 180 14.90 -1.66 -0.97
CA THR A 180 15.87 -0.70 -0.40
C THR A 180 15.35 -0.16 0.94
N TYR A 181 14.04 -0.09 1.13
CA TYR A 181 13.35 0.24 2.37
C TYR A 181 12.40 -0.88 2.77
N GLN A 182 12.17 -1.06 4.07
CA GLN A 182 11.17 -2.00 4.59
C GLN A 182 10.36 -1.35 5.70
N ALA A 183 9.10 -1.77 5.83
CA ALA A 183 8.22 -1.29 6.88
C ALA A 183 8.07 -2.31 8.01
N VAL A 184 7.90 -1.81 9.23
CA VAL A 184 7.40 -2.54 10.39
C VAL A 184 6.05 -1.96 10.78
N GLN A 185 5.06 -2.83 11.03
CA GLN A 185 3.78 -2.37 11.56
C GLN A 185 3.89 -2.23 13.09
N THR A 186 4.02 -1.01 13.59
CA THR A 186 4.26 -0.69 15.02
C THR A 186 2.97 -0.62 15.84
N LYS A 187 1.83 -0.41 15.17
CA LYS A 187 0.48 -0.43 15.76
C LYS A 187 -0.49 -1.13 14.83
N CYS A 188 -1.51 -1.78 15.38
CA CYS A 188 -2.54 -2.44 14.58
C CYS A 188 -3.92 -2.39 15.25
N ILE A 189 -4.94 -2.07 14.46
CA ILE A 189 -6.34 -2.07 14.93
C ILE A 189 -6.74 -3.47 15.45
N THR A 190 -6.23 -4.55 14.84
CA THR A 190 -6.49 -5.93 15.31
C THR A 190 -5.89 -6.21 16.68
N MET A 191 -4.83 -5.50 17.07
CA MET A 191 -4.18 -5.59 18.39
C MET A 191 -4.85 -4.67 19.42
N GLY A 192 -5.72 -3.76 18.98
CA GLY A 192 -6.46 -2.85 19.84
C GLY A 192 -6.06 -1.39 19.78
N ASP A 193 -5.13 -1.04 18.90
CA ASP A 193 -4.77 0.35 18.66
C ASP A 193 -5.90 1.10 17.95
N GLU A 194 -5.91 2.43 18.08
CA GLU A 194 -6.87 3.31 17.39
C GLU A 194 -6.68 3.33 15.86
N TYR A 195 -5.46 3.08 15.41
CA TYR A 195 -5.08 3.09 14.00
C TYR A 195 -3.92 2.11 13.76
N SER A 196 -3.75 1.66 12.52
CA SER A 196 -2.58 0.90 12.11
C SER A 196 -1.43 1.85 11.76
N GLU A 197 -0.21 1.58 12.22
CA GLU A 197 0.97 2.43 12.01
C GLU A 197 2.07 1.64 11.33
N PHE A 198 2.66 2.20 10.28
CA PHE A 198 3.72 1.59 9.48
C PHE A 198 4.94 2.49 9.50
N TYR A 199 6.02 2.03 10.12
CA TYR A 199 7.30 2.73 10.20
C TYR A 199 8.27 2.13 9.19
N VAL A 200 8.74 2.93 8.26
CA VAL A 200 9.58 2.54 7.12
C VAL A 200 10.98 3.11 7.30
N THR A 201 11.99 2.28 7.13
CA THR A 201 13.41 2.67 7.16
C THR A 201 14.21 1.95 6.09
N LYS A 202 15.37 2.49 5.74
CA LYS A 202 16.34 1.84 4.85
C LYS A 202 16.87 0.54 5.48
N VAL A 203 17.15 -0.48 4.66
CA VAL A 203 17.76 -1.77 5.07
C VAL A 203 19.20 -1.93 4.60
#